data_AF-A0A373VG26-F1
#
_entry.id   AF-A0A373VG26-F1
#
_cell.length_a   1.000
_cell.length_b   1.000
_cell.length_c   1.000
_cell.angle_alpha   90.00
_cell.angle_beta   90.00
_cell.angle_gamma   90.00
#
_symmetry.space_group_name_H-M   'P 1'
#
loop_
_entity.id
_entity.type
_entity.pdbx_description
1 polymer ?
#
loop_
_entity_poly.entity_id
_entity_poly.type
_entity_poly.pdbx_seq_one_letter_code
_entity_poly.pdbx_strand_id
1 'polypeptide(L)'
;MKKKTVITAGILGVLAVAAGVWFYHPAGKVDQEILSRLEGDYGIPYDDDMDDEEYYDNECFWEMAVFTKADGFFTTKPPALMIYDAEAGEPGLAGTIINLDADTMELKIDDRMTDKDYYPSGWDIETSSDTIEFTYEETEDGLELTNHGKTFTFVKYQED
;
A
#
# COMPACT_ATOMS: atom_id res chain seq x y z
N MET A 1 -61.23 14.77 24.07
CA MET A 1 -60.81 15.13 22.70
C MET A 1 -59.31 15.44 22.71
N LYS A 2 -58.60 14.89 21.71
CA LYS A 2 -57.24 15.21 21.23
C LYS A 2 -56.02 14.85 22.12
N LYS A 3 -55.29 13.86 21.60
CA LYS A 3 -53.94 13.37 21.94
C LYS A 3 -52.87 14.46 21.79
N LYS A 4 -51.75 14.25 22.49
CA LYS A 4 -50.32 14.33 22.08
C LYS A 4 -49.51 15.11 23.12
N THR A 5 -48.29 14.78 23.51
CA THR A 5 -47.39 13.62 23.41
C THR A 5 -46.31 13.99 24.43
N VAL A 6 -46.02 13.12 25.40
CA VAL A 6 -44.87 13.30 26.30
C VAL A 6 -43.61 13.15 25.45
N ILE A 7 -42.77 14.18 25.41
CA ILE A 7 -41.42 14.07 24.81
C ILE A 7 -40.48 13.63 25.92
N THR A 8 -40.01 12.41 25.73
CA THR A 8 -39.18 11.57 26.58
C THR A 8 -37.79 12.15 26.82
N ALA A 9 -37.25 11.80 27.99
CA ALA A 9 -35.90 12.02 28.47
C ALA A 9 -34.77 11.50 27.54
N GLY A 10 -33.57 12.07 27.74
CA GLY A 10 -32.30 11.33 27.59
C GLY A 10 -31.45 11.69 26.37
N ILE A 11 -30.55 12.66 26.52
CA ILE A 11 -29.37 12.92 25.66
C ILE A 11 -28.24 13.23 26.65
N LEU A 12 -27.08 12.59 26.73
CA LEU A 12 -26.51 11.45 26.02
C LEU A 12 -25.52 10.85 27.03
N GLY A 13 -25.77 9.61 27.47
CA GLY A 13 -24.82 8.83 28.25
C GLY A 13 -24.48 7.58 27.45
N VAL A 14 -23.18 7.33 27.30
CA VAL A 14 -22.56 6.12 26.75
C VAL A 14 -22.50 6.02 25.21
N LEU A 15 -21.30 6.22 24.67
CA LEU A 15 -20.73 5.37 23.63
C LEU A 15 -19.30 5.00 24.05
N ALA A 16 -19.22 4.18 25.10
CA ALA A 16 -18.20 3.15 25.14
C ALA A 16 -18.81 1.91 24.47
N VAL A 17 -17.97 1.05 23.90
CA VAL A 17 -18.27 -0.17 23.12
C VAL A 17 -18.48 0.16 21.63
N ALA A 18 -17.63 -0.24 20.68
CA ALA A 18 -16.58 -1.24 20.70
C ALA A 18 -15.41 -0.79 19.82
N ALA A 19 -14.21 -0.79 20.40
CA ALA A 19 -13.05 -1.30 19.69
C ALA A 19 -13.33 -2.79 19.39
N GLY A 20 -14.15 -3.06 18.38
CA GLY A 20 -13.97 -4.25 17.56
C GLY A 20 -13.03 -3.76 16.47
N VAL A 21 -11.72 -4.02 16.51
CA VAL A 21 -11.17 -5.37 16.46
C VAL A 21 -12.08 -6.26 15.61
N TRP A 22 -12.44 -5.77 14.42
CA TRP A 22 -12.79 -6.62 13.30
C TRP A 22 -11.48 -7.17 12.75
N PHE A 23 -10.83 -8.02 13.53
CA PHE A 23 -9.89 -8.99 13.00
C PHE A 23 -10.71 -10.04 12.28
N TYR A 24 -11.14 -9.72 11.08
CA TYR A 24 -11.27 -10.76 10.07
C TYR A 24 -9.83 -11.12 9.70
N HIS A 25 -9.27 -12.14 10.36
CA HIS A 25 -7.98 -12.74 9.98
C HIS A 25 -8.27 -13.86 8.97
N PRO A 26 -8.14 -13.63 7.65
CA PRO A 26 -7.54 -14.65 6.80
C PRO A 26 -6.05 -14.76 7.16
N ALA A 27 -5.40 -15.86 6.78
CA ALA A 27 -4.19 -16.39 7.37
C ALA A 27 -2.87 -15.65 7.04
N GLY A 28 -2.83 -14.32 7.19
CA GLY A 28 -1.61 -13.52 7.13
C GLY A 28 -1.39 -12.76 8.43
N LYS A 29 -0.14 -12.64 8.87
CA LYS A 29 0.24 -11.85 10.05
C LYS A 29 1.00 -10.64 9.55
N VAL A 30 0.45 -9.45 9.73
CA VAL A 30 1.19 -8.21 9.44
C VAL A 30 1.99 -7.83 10.68
N ASP A 31 3.31 -8.03 10.63
CA ASP A 31 4.21 -7.58 11.69
C ASP A 31 4.17 -6.04 11.81
N GLN A 32 3.70 -5.56 12.96
CA GLN A 32 3.48 -4.12 13.17
C GLN A 32 4.78 -3.35 13.38
N GLU A 33 5.83 -4.00 13.87
CA GLU A 33 7.12 -3.36 14.04
C GLU A 33 7.75 -3.10 12.67
N ILE A 34 7.73 -4.11 11.81
CA ILE A 34 8.18 -4.00 10.41
C ILE A 34 7.35 -2.95 9.68
N LEU A 35 6.02 -3.06 9.72
CA LEU A 35 5.12 -2.11 9.05
C LEU A 35 5.41 -0.65 9.44
N SER A 36 5.69 -0.40 10.72
CA SER A 36 5.99 0.96 11.19
C SER A 36 7.29 1.54 10.64
N ARG A 37 8.27 0.69 10.29
CA ARG A 37 9.53 1.12 9.65
C ARG A 37 9.34 1.36 8.15
N LEU A 38 8.50 0.54 7.52
CA LEU A 38 8.17 0.64 6.11
C LEU A 38 7.22 1.80 5.79
N GLU A 39 6.51 2.38 6.76
CA GLU A 39 5.62 3.52 6.52
C GLU A 39 6.40 4.73 5.98
N GLY A 40 5.95 5.28 4.85
CA GLY A 40 6.53 6.45 4.22
C GLY A 40 6.41 6.44 2.70
N ASP A 41 6.97 7.48 2.10
CA ASP A 41 7.04 7.67 0.66
C ASP A 41 8.46 7.36 0.16
N TYR A 42 8.55 6.78 -1.02
CA TYR A 42 9.76 6.27 -1.62
C TYR A 42 9.79 6.56 -3.13
N GLY A 43 10.97 6.69 -3.70
CA GLY A 43 11.16 6.83 -5.15
C GLY A 43 12.30 5.96 -5.67
N ILE A 44 12.27 5.58 -6.94
CA ILE A 44 13.44 4.99 -7.59
C ILE A 44 14.53 6.07 -7.69
N PRO A 45 15.79 5.77 -7.31
CA PRO A 45 16.88 6.73 -7.45
C PRO A 45 17.07 7.08 -8.94
N TYR A 46 17.01 8.38 -9.25
CA TYR A 46 17.33 8.89 -10.57
C TYR A 46 18.86 8.91 -10.75
N ASP A 47 19.36 8.22 -11.77
CA ASP A 47 20.76 8.30 -12.17
C ASP A 47 20.87 9.20 -13.42
N ASP A 48 21.56 10.34 -13.28
CA ASP A 48 21.80 11.30 -14.36
C ASP A 48 22.60 10.69 -15.53
N ASP A 49 23.31 9.58 -15.30
CA ASP A 49 24.13 8.88 -16.28
C ASP A 49 23.40 7.68 -16.94
N MET A 50 22.14 7.38 -16.56
CA MET A 50 21.33 6.37 -17.26
C MET A 50 20.99 6.83 -18.68
N ASP A 51 21.20 5.94 -19.65
CA ASP A 51 20.74 6.21 -21.01
C ASP A 51 19.22 6.03 -21.14
N ASP A 52 18.64 6.60 -22.20
CA ASP A 52 17.19 6.57 -22.41
C ASP A 52 16.64 5.12 -22.44
N GLU A 53 17.41 4.15 -22.95
CA GLU A 53 16.97 2.74 -23.01
C GLU A 53 16.89 2.13 -21.60
N GLU A 54 17.92 2.32 -20.78
CA GLU A 54 17.95 1.88 -19.38
C GLU A 54 16.92 2.61 -18.52
N TYR A 55 16.63 3.88 -18.81
CA TYR A 55 15.60 4.68 -18.14
C TYR A 55 14.19 4.12 -18.36
N TYR A 56 13.84 3.72 -19.59
CA TYR A 56 12.54 3.12 -19.89
C TYR A 56 12.46 1.64 -19.48
N ASP A 57 13.57 0.89 -19.53
CA ASP A 57 13.61 -0.53 -19.11
C ASP A 57 13.61 -0.70 -17.57
N ASN A 58 14.09 0.31 -16.83
CA ASN A 58 14.04 0.36 -15.37
C ASN A 58 12.90 1.22 -14.83
N GLU A 59 12.13 1.88 -15.71
CA GLU A 59 10.94 2.65 -15.39
C GLU A 59 11.15 3.61 -14.21
N CYS A 60 12.17 4.47 -14.33
CA CYS A 60 12.68 5.34 -13.26
C CYS A 60 11.71 6.46 -12.80
N PHE A 61 10.43 6.38 -13.17
CA PHE A 61 9.33 7.24 -12.75
C PHE A 61 8.44 6.59 -11.69
N TRP A 62 8.68 5.32 -11.31
CA TRP A 62 7.90 4.71 -10.24
C TRP A 62 8.24 5.30 -8.87
N GLU A 63 7.20 5.79 -8.21
CA GLU A 63 7.19 6.08 -6.80
C GLU A 63 6.41 5.00 -6.05
N MET A 64 6.73 4.83 -4.77
CA MET A 64 6.07 3.89 -3.89
C MET A 64 5.68 4.58 -2.59
N ALA A 65 4.46 4.33 -2.12
CA ALA A 65 3.98 4.78 -0.83
C ALA A 65 3.48 3.61 0.01
N VAL A 66 3.89 3.56 1.27
CA VAL A 66 3.36 2.63 2.26
C VAL A 66 2.67 3.44 3.35
N PHE A 67 1.36 3.25 3.50
CA PHE A 67 0.56 4.03 4.44
C PHE A 67 -0.26 3.15 5.38
N THR A 68 -0.26 3.51 6.66
CA THR A 68 -1.00 2.79 7.72
C THR A 68 -2.36 3.41 8.03
N LYS A 69 -2.67 4.57 7.43
CA LYS A 69 -3.92 5.31 7.61
C LYS A 69 -4.43 5.75 6.25
N ALA A 70 -5.76 5.84 6.13
CA ALA A 70 -6.35 6.34 4.90
C ALA A 70 -5.88 7.78 4.67
N ASP A 71 -5.19 8.01 3.57
CA ASP A 71 -5.04 9.35 3.02
C ASP A 71 -6.24 9.66 2.10
N GLY A 72 -6.48 10.94 1.83
CA GLY A 72 -7.60 11.35 0.98
C GLY A 72 -7.34 11.15 -0.51
N PHE A 73 -6.18 10.62 -0.88
CA PHE A 73 -5.69 10.53 -2.26
C PHE A 73 -5.90 9.11 -2.81
N PHE A 74 -5.63 8.09 -2.03
CA PHE A 74 -5.79 6.69 -2.37
C PHE A 74 -7.05 6.08 -1.75
N THR A 75 -7.78 5.27 -2.53
CA THR A 75 -8.97 4.56 -2.02
C THR A 75 -8.69 3.18 -1.46
N THR A 76 -7.46 2.69 -1.64
CA THR A 76 -6.98 1.40 -1.14
C THR A 76 -7.02 1.38 0.40
N LYS A 77 -7.47 0.27 0.98
CA LYS A 77 -7.60 0.18 2.44
C LYS A 77 -6.24 -0.05 3.10
N PRO A 78 -5.84 0.74 4.10
CA PRO A 78 -4.60 0.51 4.84
C PRO A 78 -4.68 -0.73 5.76
N PRO A 79 -3.54 -1.32 6.16
CA PRO A 79 -2.19 -0.95 5.70
C PRO A 79 -2.02 -1.29 4.22
N ALA A 80 -1.46 -0.37 3.45
CA ALA A 80 -1.43 -0.49 2.00
C ALA A 80 -0.07 -0.12 1.46
N LEU A 81 0.26 -0.74 0.33
CA LEU A 81 1.37 -0.38 -0.52
C LEU A 81 0.79 0.06 -1.87
N MET A 82 1.31 1.16 -2.37
CA MET A 82 0.98 1.66 -3.69
C MET A 82 2.25 1.99 -4.46
N ILE A 83 2.29 1.65 -5.73
CA ILE A 83 3.31 1.99 -6.69
C ILE A 83 2.61 2.71 -7.83
N TYR A 84 3.11 3.89 -8.20
CA TYR A 84 2.48 4.76 -9.18
C TYR A 84 3.53 5.48 -10.00
N ASP A 85 3.17 5.81 -11.24
CA ASP A 85 4.00 6.66 -12.09
C ASP A 85 3.89 8.09 -11.57
N ALA A 86 5.02 8.64 -11.10
CA ALA A 86 5.11 9.99 -10.57
C ALA A 86 4.93 11.09 -11.63
N GLU A 87 5.28 10.82 -12.89
CA GLU A 87 5.14 11.78 -13.99
C GLU A 87 3.69 11.89 -14.44
N ALA A 88 3.02 10.75 -14.60
CA ALA A 88 1.63 10.70 -15.05
C ALA A 88 0.62 10.80 -13.89
N GLY A 89 1.05 10.53 -12.65
CA GLY A 89 0.16 10.35 -11.50
C GLY A 89 -0.77 9.14 -11.67
N GLU A 90 -0.38 8.19 -12.52
CA GLU A 90 -1.20 7.02 -12.86
C GLU A 90 -0.87 5.84 -11.94
N PRO A 91 -1.89 5.15 -11.42
CA PRO A 91 -1.67 4.01 -10.55
C PRO A 91 -1.03 2.84 -11.30
N GLY A 92 0.07 2.30 -10.78
CA GLY A 92 0.65 1.05 -11.26
C GLY A 92 0.06 -0.14 -10.52
N LEU A 93 0.56 -0.39 -9.31
CA LEU A 93 0.07 -1.43 -8.41
C LEU A 93 -0.44 -0.81 -7.11
N ALA A 94 -1.63 -1.19 -6.66
CA ALA A 94 -2.11 -0.83 -5.33
C ALA A 94 -2.73 -2.02 -4.63
N GLY A 95 -2.41 -2.20 -3.34
CA GLY A 95 -2.97 -3.31 -2.58
C GLY A 95 -2.92 -3.12 -1.07
N THR A 96 -3.83 -3.81 -0.38
CA THR A 96 -3.82 -3.92 1.08
C THR A 96 -2.78 -4.96 1.47
N ILE A 97 -1.84 -4.63 2.35
CA ILE A 97 -0.89 -5.57 2.93
C ILE A 97 -1.67 -6.54 3.83
N ILE A 98 -1.71 -7.82 3.44
CA ILE A 98 -2.43 -8.88 4.15
C ILE A 98 -1.48 -9.83 4.90
N ASN A 99 -0.22 -9.90 4.49
CA ASN A 99 0.85 -10.60 5.20
C ASN A 99 2.14 -9.77 5.15
N LEU A 100 2.87 -9.74 6.27
CA LEU A 100 4.18 -9.06 6.36
C LEU A 100 5.01 -9.72 7.46
N ASP A 101 6.07 -10.41 7.07
CA ASP A 101 7.07 -10.97 7.97
C ASP A 101 8.46 -10.48 7.58
N ALA A 102 9.53 -11.05 8.15
CA ALA A 102 10.89 -10.54 7.97
C ALA A 102 11.42 -10.59 6.53
N ASP A 103 10.87 -11.46 5.69
CA ASP A 103 11.40 -11.75 4.35
C ASP A 103 10.36 -11.49 3.25
N THR A 104 9.07 -11.49 3.58
CA THR A 104 7.99 -11.48 2.61
C THR A 104 6.88 -10.48 2.93
N MET A 105 6.29 -9.94 1.87
CA MET A 105 5.11 -9.09 1.90
C MET A 105 4.08 -9.61 0.90
N GLU A 106 2.85 -9.84 1.35
CA GLU A 106 1.74 -10.21 0.47
C GLU A 106 0.69 -9.10 0.45
N LEU A 107 0.33 -8.66 -0.75
CA LEU A 107 -0.72 -7.69 -0.99
C LEU A 107 -1.97 -8.38 -1.52
N LYS A 108 -3.13 -7.98 -1.01
CA LYS A 108 -4.39 -8.13 -1.72
C LYS A 108 -4.54 -6.96 -2.69
N ILE A 109 -4.59 -7.25 -3.98
CA ILE A 109 -4.66 -6.27 -5.06
C ILE A 109 -6.00 -5.51 -4.98
N ASP A 110 -5.95 -4.19 -5.11
CA ASP A 110 -7.11 -3.33 -5.34
C ASP A 110 -7.26 -3.11 -6.86
N ASP A 111 -8.14 -3.91 -7.49
CA ASP A 111 -8.42 -3.85 -8.93
C ASP A 111 -8.91 -2.48 -9.42
N ARG A 112 -9.34 -1.58 -8.53
CA ARG A 112 -9.80 -0.24 -8.92
C ARG A 112 -8.67 0.77 -9.00
N MET A 113 -7.58 0.49 -8.30
CA MET A 113 -6.40 1.35 -8.14
C MET A 113 -5.14 0.69 -8.70
N THR A 114 -5.28 -0.46 -9.38
CA THR A 114 -4.17 -1.17 -10.04
C THR A 114 -4.43 -1.14 -11.52
N ASP A 115 -3.47 -0.65 -12.30
CA ASP A 115 -3.47 -0.83 -13.73
C ASP A 115 -2.73 -2.13 -14.07
N LYS A 116 -3.50 -3.16 -14.44
CA LYS A 116 -2.95 -4.48 -14.78
C LYS A 116 -2.27 -4.52 -16.15
N ASP A 117 -2.38 -3.44 -16.92
CA ASP A 117 -1.68 -3.28 -18.19
C ASP A 117 -0.47 -2.34 -18.05
N TYR A 118 -0.31 -1.68 -16.89
CA TYR A 118 0.74 -0.69 -16.64
C TYR A 118 1.23 -0.74 -15.20
N TYR A 119 2.27 -1.53 -14.95
CA TYR A 119 2.89 -1.71 -13.63
C TYR A 119 4.37 -2.09 -13.82
N PRO A 120 5.20 -2.10 -12.76
CA PRO A 120 6.62 -2.37 -12.90
C PRO A 120 6.94 -3.64 -13.71
N SER A 121 7.65 -3.47 -14.84
CA SER A 121 7.86 -4.52 -15.81
C SER A 121 8.57 -5.74 -15.21
N GLY A 122 8.12 -6.94 -15.58
CA GLY A 122 8.71 -8.20 -15.13
C GLY A 122 8.15 -8.75 -13.82
N TRP A 123 7.25 -8.03 -13.15
CA TRP A 123 6.44 -8.61 -12.08
C TRP A 123 5.28 -9.43 -12.65
N ASP A 124 4.98 -10.56 -12.02
CA ASP A 124 3.87 -11.42 -12.43
C ASP A 124 2.63 -11.07 -11.60
N ILE A 125 1.93 -10.04 -12.05
CA ILE A 125 0.56 -9.81 -11.61
C ILE A 125 -0.31 -10.78 -12.40
N GLU A 126 -0.34 -12.05 -11.97
CA GLU A 126 -1.23 -13.03 -12.58
C GLU A 126 -2.64 -12.42 -12.63
N THR A 127 -3.16 -12.17 -13.84
CA THR A 127 -4.47 -11.51 -14.03
C THR A 127 -5.64 -12.25 -13.36
N SER A 128 -5.45 -13.52 -12.99
CA SER A 128 -6.39 -14.36 -12.25
C SER A 128 -6.19 -14.40 -10.72
N SER A 129 -5.09 -13.85 -10.21
CA SER A 129 -4.81 -13.78 -8.77
C SER A 129 -5.33 -12.47 -8.19
N ASP A 130 -5.94 -12.55 -7.01
CA ASP A 130 -6.34 -11.38 -6.21
C ASP A 130 -5.20 -10.93 -5.28
N THR A 131 -4.07 -11.65 -5.27
CA THR A 131 -2.91 -11.35 -4.43
C THR A 131 -1.59 -11.38 -5.20
N ILE A 132 -0.62 -10.62 -4.69
CA ILE A 132 0.76 -10.62 -5.16
C ILE A 132 1.68 -10.72 -3.94
N GLU A 133 2.71 -11.55 -4.04
CA GLU A 133 3.75 -11.72 -3.01
C GLU A 133 5.08 -11.15 -3.50
N PHE A 134 5.78 -10.48 -2.58
CA PHE A 134 7.13 -9.97 -2.75
C PHE A 134 8.04 -10.61 -1.71
N THR A 135 9.27 -10.93 -2.10
CA THR A 135 10.37 -10.91 -1.13
C THR A 135 10.89 -9.49 -1.04
N TYR A 136 11.27 -9.05 0.15
CA TYR A 136 11.78 -7.69 0.33
C TYR A 136 13.01 -7.63 1.24
N GLU A 137 13.81 -6.57 1.09
CA GLU A 137 14.97 -6.29 1.95
C GLU A 137 14.98 -4.79 2.31
N GLU A 138 15.08 -4.48 3.61
CA GLU A 138 15.34 -3.11 4.08
C GLU A 138 16.82 -2.78 3.82
N THR A 139 17.08 -1.74 3.02
CA THR A 139 18.44 -1.25 2.76
C THR A 139 18.77 -0.09 3.70
N GLU A 140 20.01 0.44 3.63
CA GLU A 140 20.40 1.62 4.42
C GLU A 140 19.49 2.83 4.14
N ASP A 141 19.06 2.98 2.88
CA ASP A 141 18.35 4.15 2.40
C ASP A 141 16.91 3.88 1.97
N GLY A 142 16.41 2.63 2.04
CA GLY A 142 15.12 2.30 1.46
C GLY A 142 14.67 0.85 1.55
N LEU A 143 13.97 0.41 0.51
CA LEU A 143 13.32 -0.90 0.41
C LEU A 143 13.54 -1.50 -0.97
N GLU A 144 14.01 -2.74 -1.02
CA GLU A 144 14.05 -3.54 -2.24
C GLU A 144 12.82 -4.45 -2.29
N LEU A 145 12.09 -4.43 -3.40
CA LEU A 145 10.99 -5.34 -3.66
C LEU A 145 11.35 -6.25 -4.83
N THR A 146 11.24 -7.56 -4.60
CA THR A 146 11.50 -8.57 -5.62
C THR A 146 10.27 -9.43 -5.86
N ASN A 147 9.87 -9.52 -7.12
CA ASN A 147 8.84 -10.44 -7.58
C ASN A 147 9.32 -11.10 -8.88
N HIS A 148 9.17 -12.43 -8.98
CA HIS A 148 9.54 -13.22 -10.16
C HIS A 148 10.97 -13.00 -10.69
N GLY A 149 11.92 -12.68 -9.80
CA GLY A 149 13.33 -12.46 -10.14
C GLY A 149 13.66 -11.07 -10.67
N LYS A 150 12.68 -10.16 -10.74
CA LYS A 150 12.91 -8.73 -10.99
C LYS A 150 12.82 -7.97 -9.66
N THR A 151 13.88 -7.21 -9.38
CA THR A 151 14.04 -6.40 -8.17
C THR A 151 14.01 -4.93 -8.52
N PHE A 152 13.27 -4.15 -7.73
CA PHE A 152 13.31 -2.68 -7.76
C PHE A 152 13.74 -2.15 -6.40
N THR A 153 14.63 -1.16 -6.40
CA THR A 153 15.12 -0.49 -5.20
C THR A 153 14.44 0.88 -5.07
N PHE A 154 13.66 1.04 -4.01
CA PHE A 154 12.95 2.29 -3.69
C PHE A 154 13.65 2.98 -2.52
N VAL A 155 14.17 4.18 -2.75
CA VAL A 155 14.83 5.02 -1.73
C VAL A 155 13.76 5.81 -0.98
N LYS A 156 13.82 5.80 0.35
CA LYS A 156 12.87 6.50 1.20
C LYS A 156 13.12 8.00 1.16
N TYR A 157 12.08 8.80 0.93
CA TYR A 157 12.20 10.25 1.07
C TYR A 157 12.48 10.59 2.54
N GLN A 158 13.55 11.36 2.77
CA GLN A 158 13.82 11.90 4.09
C GLN A 158 12.87 13.07 4.34
N GLU A 159 12.03 12.98 5.36
CA GLU A 159 11.31 14.15 5.87
C GLU A 159 12.33 15.12 6.50
N ASP A 160 12.46 16.32 5.93
CA ASP A 160 13.28 17.43 6.45
C ASP A 160 12.84 17.92 7.85
#